data_AF-A0A8J2MK37-F1
#
_entry.id   AF-A0A8J2MK37-F1
#
_cell.length_a   1.000
_cell.length_b   1.000
_cell.length_c   1.000
_cell.angle_alpha   90.00
_cell.angle_beta   90.00
_cell.angle_gamma   90.00
#
_symmetry.space_group_name_H-M   'P 1'
#
loop_
_entity.id
_entity.type
_entity.pdbx_description
1 polymer ?
#
loop_
_entity_poly.entity_id
_entity_poly.type
_entity_poly.pdbx_seq_one_letter_code
_entity_poly.pdbx_strand_id
1 'polypeptide(L)'
;MVEKGQRMSAGANSGHPNALRVAQLYIPKNADPWQSMVITVLFIILFQAERSVGELNNYNEKIVFSFINSVAKRNVSQVCGDSLTKIGPYLLDYNTIPAQKEFFITAYTSGDAEQFFSRDQDRWVFRAYKCIQAAGEAPYSKSEHPLHYCFGYNEDNEKSDGVAYGICIPSICYNDRNKLLDEWRSMISTDAIAIDYTSCTKSRHDQQWYQKPVPIAEFILHQNFMLLVVVATVYHIKKGNQTRNMWVEILLAFSAKKNLMKLIRMPKDSQSTITCMFGMRFLSMVWTVIGHSFLFVQAYLDNVEEYKNDMVDHFYNQWITNFTLGVDTFLVLSATLTAFTWFKKIHKNLSGASPTVYPKF
;
A
#
# COMPACT_ATOMS: atom_id res chain seq x y z
N MET A 1 -48.57 12.00 -28.76
CA MET A 1 -48.29 13.23 -27.98
C MET A 1 -47.99 12.80 -26.54
N VAL A 2 -46.78 13.13 -26.06
CA VAL A 2 -46.38 13.40 -24.66
C VAL A 2 -46.57 12.24 -23.66
N GLU A 3 -45.53 11.46 -23.30
CA GLU A 3 -44.38 11.77 -22.41
C GLU A 3 -44.73 11.65 -20.90
N LYS A 4 -44.03 10.76 -20.20
CA LYS A 4 -43.39 11.02 -18.89
C LYS A 4 -42.40 9.91 -18.57
N GLY A 5 -41.12 10.27 -18.56
CA GLY A 5 -40.01 9.44 -18.12
C GLY A 5 -39.93 9.34 -16.60
N GLN A 6 -39.48 8.20 -16.12
CA GLN A 6 -39.18 7.96 -14.71
C GLN A 6 -37.74 7.44 -14.64
N ARG A 7 -36.83 8.29 -14.17
CA ARG A 7 -35.47 7.92 -13.75
C ARG A 7 -35.58 7.02 -12.52
N MET A 8 -35.07 5.80 -12.61
CA MET A 8 -34.77 4.99 -11.43
C MET A 8 -33.28 5.13 -11.11
N SER A 9 -33.02 5.71 -9.93
CA SER A 9 -31.74 5.71 -9.25
C SER A 9 -31.37 4.28 -8.87
N ALA A 10 -30.23 3.79 -9.34
CA ALA A 10 -29.65 2.53 -8.89
C ALA A 10 -28.58 2.86 -7.84
N GLY A 11 -28.83 2.41 -6.60
CA GLY A 11 -27.87 2.49 -5.52
C GLY A 11 -26.60 1.72 -5.86
N ALA A 12 -25.45 2.34 -5.58
CA ALA A 12 -24.14 1.72 -5.65
C ALA A 12 -24.04 0.65 -4.56
N ASN A 13 -24.28 -0.59 -4.94
CA ASN A 13 -24.09 -1.75 -4.08
C ASN A 13 -22.61 -2.17 -4.19
N SER A 14 -21.90 -2.07 -3.08
CA SER A 14 -20.46 -2.36 -2.88
C SER A 14 -20.16 -3.87 -2.97
N GLY A 15 -20.33 -4.43 -4.15
CA GLY A 15 -19.86 -5.76 -4.49
C GLY A 15 -19.47 -5.75 -5.95
N HIS A 16 -18.22 -5.38 -6.26
CA HIS A 16 -17.71 -5.43 -7.63
C HIS A 16 -17.91 -6.86 -8.18
N PRO A 17 -18.82 -7.08 -9.14
CA PRO A 17 -18.94 -8.38 -9.77
C PRO A 17 -17.67 -8.64 -10.57
N ASN A 18 -17.11 -9.83 -10.41
CA ASN A 18 -15.91 -10.29 -11.09
C ASN A 18 -16.02 -9.97 -12.60
N ALA A 19 -15.15 -9.11 -13.15
CA ALA A 19 -15.30 -8.57 -14.51
C ALA A 19 -15.44 -9.66 -15.60
N LEU A 20 -14.84 -10.82 -15.37
CA LEU A 20 -14.99 -12.02 -16.20
C LEU A 20 -16.41 -12.57 -16.23
N ARG A 21 -17.15 -12.53 -15.11
CA ARG A 21 -18.56 -12.99 -15.05
C ARG A 21 -19.50 -12.03 -15.77
N VAL A 22 -19.22 -10.72 -15.72
CA VAL A 22 -20.03 -9.72 -16.44
C VAL A 22 -19.73 -9.77 -17.93
N ALA A 23 -18.45 -9.88 -18.32
CA ALA A 23 -18.06 -10.06 -19.72
C ALA A 23 -18.71 -11.30 -20.36
N GLN A 24 -18.84 -12.41 -19.61
CA GLN A 24 -19.52 -13.62 -20.08
C GLN A 24 -21.01 -13.43 -20.41
N LEU A 25 -21.68 -12.41 -19.86
CA LEU A 25 -23.08 -12.11 -20.18
C LEU A 25 -23.25 -11.40 -21.53
N TYR A 26 -22.19 -10.77 -22.05
CA TYR A 26 -22.21 -10.00 -23.29
C TYR A 26 -21.58 -10.73 -24.50
N ILE A 27 -21.01 -11.92 -24.30
CA ILE A 27 -20.47 -12.74 -25.39
C ILE A 27 -21.63 -13.48 -26.09
N PRO A 28 -21.86 -13.28 -27.40
CA PRO A 28 -22.85 -14.04 -28.15
C PRO A 28 -22.51 -15.53 -28.11
N LYS A 29 -23.49 -16.40 -27.88
CA LYS A 29 -23.28 -17.87 -27.74
C LYS A 29 -22.64 -18.55 -28.96
N ASN A 30 -22.57 -17.88 -30.11
CA ASN A 30 -22.01 -18.37 -31.38
C ASN A 30 -20.76 -17.58 -31.85
N ALA A 31 -20.08 -16.85 -30.96
CA ALA A 31 -18.89 -16.09 -31.33
C ALA A 31 -17.66 -17.00 -31.50
N ASP A 32 -16.90 -16.82 -32.59
CA ASP A 32 -15.62 -17.52 -32.81
C ASP A 32 -14.61 -17.19 -31.70
N PRO A 33 -13.64 -18.08 -31.39
CA PRO A 33 -12.69 -17.90 -30.29
C PRO A 33 -11.92 -16.57 -30.34
N TRP A 34 -11.63 -16.10 -31.56
CA TRP A 34 -10.98 -14.82 -31.81
C TRP A 34 -11.89 -13.63 -31.49
N GLN A 35 -13.18 -13.70 -31.83
CA GLN A 35 -14.13 -12.63 -31.49
C GLN A 35 -14.39 -12.59 -29.98
N SER A 36 -14.45 -13.74 -29.32
CA SER A 36 -14.59 -13.84 -27.86
C SER A 36 -13.37 -13.25 -27.12
N MET A 37 -12.15 -13.52 -27.61
CA MET A 37 -10.93 -12.86 -27.10
C MET A 37 -10.96 -11.35 -27.31
N VAL A 38 -11.30 -10.88 -28.51
CA VAL A 38 -11.32 -9.44 -28.83
C VAL A 38 -12.38 -8.71 -28.01
N ILE A 39 -13.58 -9.28 -27.84
CA ILE A 39 -14.64 -8.70 -27.00
C ILE A 39 -14.22 -8.69 -25.54
N THR A 40 -13.62 -9.77 -25.03
CA THR A 40 -13.13 -9.83 -23.64
C THR A 40 -12.02 -8.81 -23.40
N VAL A 41 -11.08 -8.67 -24.34
CA VAL A 41 -10.00 -7.68 -24.27
C VAL A 41 -10.55 -6.26 -24.37
N LEU A 42 -11.48 -5.97 -25.29
CA LEU A 42 -12.15 -4.68 -25.39
C LEU A 42 -12.97 -4.37 -24.13
N PHE A 43 -13.65 -5.35 -23.55
CA PHE A 43 -14.40 -5.18 -22.32
C PHE A 43 -13.46 -4.94 -21.13
N ILE A 44 -12.34 -5.64 -21.02
CA ILE A 44 -11.31 -5.37 -20.00
C ILE A 44 -10.72 -3.95 -20.19
N ILE A 45 -10.42 -3.54 -21.43
CA ILE A 45 -9.92 -2.19 -21.74
C ILE A 45 -10.97 -1.12 -21.37
N LEU A 46 -12.25 -1.35 -21.66
CA LEU A 46 -13.35 -0.45 -21.32
C LEU A 46 -13.69 -0.44 -19.82
N PHE A 47 -13.59 -1.57 -19.13
CA PHE A 47 -13.82 -1.68 -17.69
C PHE A 47 -12.65 -1.11 -16.88
N GLN A 48 -11.43 -1.15 -17.43
CA GLN A 48 -10.25 -0.45 -16.88
C GLN A 48 -10.22 1.04 -17.22
N ALA A 49 -11.15 1.55 -18.04
CA ALA A 49 -11.26 2.97 -18.34
C ALA A 49 -11.89 3.78 -17.19
N GLU A 50 -12.48 3.13 -16.18
CA GLU A 50 -12.65 3.73 -14.86
C GLU A 50 -11.29 3.78 -14.17
N ARG A 51 -10.46 4.74 -14.61
CA ARG A 51 -9.38 5.24 -13.76
C ARG A 51 -10.06 5.81 -12.52
N SER A 52 -10.09 5.06 -11.43
CA SER A 52 -10.16 5.68 -10.12
C SER A 52 -8.86 6.47 -9.95
N VAL A 53 -8.87 7.71 -10.43
CA VAL A 53 -7.84 8.68 -10.14
C VAL A 53 -8.13 9.11 -8.69
N GLY A 54 -7.57 8.35 -7.75
CA GLY A 54 -7.56 8.76 -6.35
C GLY A 54 -6.65 9.97 -6.19
N GLU A 55 -7.15 11.16 -6.51
CA GLU A 55 -6.45 12.42 -6.29
C GLU A 55 -6.87 13.04 -4.96
N LEU A 56 -5.87 13.51 -4.22
CA LEU A 56 -6.10 14.31 -3.02
C LEU A 56 -6.31 15.77 -3.41
N ASN A 57 -7.25 16.42 -2.75
CA ASN A 57 -7.51 17.84 -2.97
C ASN A 57 -6.35 18.68 -2.44
N ASN A 58 -5.81 19.52 -3.32
CA ASN A 58 -4.80 20.52 -2.98
C ASN A 58 -5.46 21.85 -2.62
N TYR A 59 -4.87 22.57 -1.68
CA TYR A 59 -5.36 23.88 -1.26
C TYR A 59 -4.32 24.96 -1.51
N ASN A 60 -4.79 26.11 -1.99
CA ASN A 60 -3.94 27.27 -2.23
C ASN A 60 -3.52 27.92 -0.92
N GLU A 61 -2.38 28.61 -0.96
CA GLU A 61 -1.83 29.40 0.16
C GLU A 61 -2.89 30.27 0.86
N LYS A 62 -3.73 30.95 0.08
CA LYS A 62 -4.77 31.85 0.60
C LYS A 62 -5.79 31.13 1.49
N ILE A 63 -6.18 29.90 1.14
CA ILE A 63 -7.16 29.12 1.89
C ILE A 63 -6.55 28.67 3.22
N VAL A 64 -5.33 28.12 3.16
CA VAL A 64 -4.60 27.64 4.35
C VAL A 64 -4.35 28.77 5.34
N PHE A 65 -3.84 29.93 4.90
CA PHE A 65 -3.62 31.05 5.80
C PHE A 65 -4.92 31.74 6.25
N SER A 66 -5.99 31.71 5.45
CA SER A 66 -7.32 32.16 5.90
C SER A 66 -7.84 31.30 7.04
N PHE A 67 -7.69 29.98 6.94
CA PHE A 67 -7.99 29.02 8.01
C PHE A 67 -7.20 29.35 9.28
N ILE A 68 -5.87 29.41 9.19
CA ILE A 68 -4.99 29.65 10.34
C ILE A 68 -5.35 30.98 11.03
N ASN A 69 -5.53 32.06 10.27
CA ASN A 69 -5.84 33.38 10.82
C ASN A 69 -7.26 33.47 11.43
N SER A 70 -8.22 32.72 10.89
CA SER A 70 -9.58 32.64 11.43
C SER A 70 -9.58 31.90 12.77
N VAL A 71 -8.97 30.70 12.79
CA VAL A 71 -8.98 29.83 13.97
C VAL A 71 -8.03 30.33 15.07
N ALA A 72 -6.94 31.02 14.73
CA ALA A 72 -6.09 31.61 15.75
C ALA A 72 -6.81 32.64 16.65
N LYS A 73 -7.89 33.26 16.15
CA LYS A 73 -8.66 34.28 16.88
C LYS A 73 -9.89 33.72 17.59
N ARG A 74 -10.35 32.52 17.22
CA ARG A 74 -11.61 31.92 17.70
C ARG A 74 -11.48 30.40 17.76
N ASN A 75 -11.98 29.78 18.82
CA ASN A 75 -12.18 28.32 18.97
C ASN A 75 -10.97 27.45 19.33
N VAL A 76 -9.80 28.02 19.66
CA VAL A 76 -8.65 27.28 20.22
C VAL A 76 -8.15 27.89 21.53
N SER A 77 -7.29 27.17 22.26
CA SER A 77 -6.60 27.71 23.43
C SER A 77 -5.74 28.92 23.06
N GLN A 78 -5.58 29.85 24.01
CA GLN A 78 -4.78 31.07 23.80
C GLN A 78 -3.34 30.73 23.36
N VAL A 79 -2.73 29.72 23.97
CA VAL A 79 -1.37 29.27 23.65
C VAL A 79 -1.29 28.72 22.21
N CYS A 80 -2.31 28.00 21.76
CA CYS A 80 -2.39 27.54 20.38
C CYS A 80 -2.59 28.71 19.41
N GLY A 81 -3.52 29.63 19.70
CA GLY A 81 -3.76 30.82 18.87
C GLY A 81 -2.51 31.68 18.69
N ASP A 82 -1.77 31.94 19.76
CA ASP A 82 -0.51 32.67 19.73
C ASP A 82 0.56 31.95 18.90
N SER A 83 0.58 30.61 18.89
CA SER A 83 1.48 29.81 18.06
C SER A 83 1.09 29.85 16.57
N LEU A 84 -0.21 29.76 16.28
CA LEU A 84 -0.75 29.82 14.92
C LEU A 84 -0.45 31.17 14.24
N THR A 85 -0.57 32.28 14.98
CA THR A 85 -0.26 33.62 14.42
C THR A 85 1.22 33.80 14.05
N LYS A 86 2.13 33.02 14.64
CA LYS A 86 3.57 33.07 14.35
C LYS A 86 3.97 32.32 13.08
N ILE A 87 3.11 31.43 12.57
CA ILE A 87 3.39 30.62 11.36
C ILE A 87 3.64 31.51 10.14
N GLY A 88 2.77 32.50 9.91
CA GLY A 88 2.88 33.41 8.77
C GLY A 88 4.22 34.15 8.75
N PRO A 89 4.56 34.91 9.81
CA PRO A 89 5.85 35.58 9.92
C PRO A 89 7.05 34.64 9.79
N TYR A 90 7.00 33.45 10.39
CA TYR A 90 8.07 32.46 10.31
C TYR A 90 8.29 31.97 8.87
N LEU A 91 7.25 31.48 8.20
CA LEU A 91 7.34 30.93 6.84
C LEU A 91 7.60 31.98 5.74
N LEU A 92 7.50 33.27 6.07
CA LEU A 92 7.77 34.39 5.17
C LEU A 92 9.10 35.09 5.51
N ASP A 93 9.83 34.62 6.53
CA ASP A 93 11.13 35.17 6.89
C ASP A 93 12.16 34.85 5.79
N TYR A 94 13.01 35.82 5.46
CA TYR A 94 14.06 35.67 4.45
C TYR A 94 15.00 34.50 4.71
N ASN A 95 15.21 34.14 5.99
CA ASN A 95 16.08 33.05 6.39
C ASN A 95 15.42 31.67 6.30
N THR A 96 14.10 31.60 6.08
CA THR A 96 13.42 30.32 5.86
C THR A 96 13.58 29.83 4.43
N ILE A 97 13.79 28.52 4.29
CA ILE A 97 13.96 27.90 2.97
C ILE A 97 12.60 27.98 2.26
N PRO A 98 12.50 28.54 1.04
CA PRO A 98 11.21 28.67 0.33
C PRO A 98 10.41 27.37 0.23
N ALA A 99 11.11 26.23 0.16
CA ALA A 99 10.51 24.90 0.18
C ALA A 99 9.71 24.59 1.47
N GLN A 100 10.09 25.12 2.63
CA GLN A 100 9.36 24.90 3.89
C GLN A 100 7.94 25.46 3.83
N LYS A 101 7.77 26.64 3.23
CA LYS A 101 6.46 27.25 3.01
C LYS A 101 5.60 26.39 2.09
N GLU A 102 6.18 25.93 0.99
CA GLU A 102 5.50 25.05 0.04
C GLU A 102 5.08 23.72 0.68
N PHE A 103 5.99 23.08 1.42
CA PHE A 103 5.71 21.85 2.16
C PHE A 103 4.63 22.04 3.21
N PHE A 104 4.63 23.18 3.91
CA PHE A 104 3.61 23.48 4.92
C PHE A 104 2.22 23.62 4.27
N ILE A 105 2.10 24.40 3.19
CA ILE A 105 0.82 24.63 2.50
C ILE A 105 0.31 23.33 1.89
N THR A 106 1.18 22.60 1.20
CA THR A 106 0.81 21.36 0.52
C THR A 106 0.61 20.19 1.47
N ALA A 107 0.86 20.32 2.78
CA ALA A 107 0.48 19.31 3.75
C ALA A 107 -1.04 19.30 4.02
N TYR A 108 -1.75 20.40 3.82
CA TYR A 108 -3.21 20.46 3.99
C TYR A 108 -3.90 19.76 2.83
N THR A 109 -4.86 18.90 3.15
CA THR A 109 -5.48 18.01 2.16
C THR A 109 -6.87 17.53 2.59
N SER A 110 -7.66 17.09 1.62
CA SER A 110 -8.84 16.26 1.83
C SER A 110 -8.95 15.23 0.71
N GLY A 111 -9.67 14.15 0.97
CA GLY A 111 -9.88 13.09 0.00
C GLY A 111 -10.81 12.03 0.57
N ASP A 112 -11.04 10.99 -0.22
CA ASP A 112 -11.83 9.84 0.21
C ASP A 112 -11.17 9.14 1.40
N ALA A 113 -11.96 8.84 2.44
CA ALA A 113 -11.54 8.13 3.63
C ALA A 113 -11.11 6.69 3.31
N GLU A 114 -11.69 6.05 2.30
CA GLU A 114 -11.29 4.69 1.88
C GLU A 114 -9.82 4.66 1.42
N GLN A 115 -9.31 5.76 0.86
CA GLN A 115 -7.92 5.87 0.40
C GLN A 115 -6.90 5.80 1.54
N PHE A 116 -7.30 6.02 2.80
CA PHE A 116 -6.40 5.86 3.95
C PHE A 116 -6.06 4.40 4.26
N PHE A 117 -6.96 3.48 3.91
CA PHE A 117 -6.82 2.04 4.17
C PHE A 117 -6.54 1.22 2.91
N SER A 118 -6.64 1.86 1.74
CA SER A 118 -6.36 1.24 0.46
C SER A 118 -4.88 1.33 0.07
N ARG A 119 -4.56 0.80 -1.12
CA ARG A 119 -3.27 0.97 -1.78
C ARG A 119 -2.84 2.45 -1.88
N ASP A 120 -3.78 3.39 -1.91
CA ASP A 120 -3.51 4.80 -2.18
C ASP A 120 -3.10 5.59 -0.91
N GLN A 121 -2.95 4.92 0.24
CA GLN A 121 -2.48 5.47 1.51
C GLN A 121 -1.15 6.25 1.38
N ASP A 122 -0.29 5.86 0.44
CA ASP A 122 1.00 6.51 0.19
C ASP A 122 0.85 8.02 -0.11
N ARG A 123 -0.27 8.46 -0.69
CA ARG A 123 -0.54 9.89 -0.94
C ARG A 123 -0.69 10.67 0.37
N TRP A 124 -1.41 10.11 1.33
CA TRP A 124 -1.57 10.68 2.67
C TRP A 124 -0.27 10.67 3.47
N VAL A 125 0.51 9.58 3.37
CA VAL A 125 1.86 9.50 3.97
C VAL A 125 2.76 10.59 3.41
N PHE A 126 2.66 10.89 2.11
CA PHE A 126 3.44 11.97 1.51
C PHE A 126 3.03 13.37 2.01
N ARG A 127 1.73 13.61 2.25
CA ARG A 127 1.26 14.86 2.90
C ARG A 127 1.77 14.98 4.32
N ALA A 128 1.79 13.88 5.07
CA ALA A 128 2.39 13.81 6.39
C ALA A 128 3.89 14.14 6.33
N TYR A 129 4.62 13.54 5.39
CA TYR A 129 6.04 13.82 5.16
C TYR A 129 6.30 15.30 4.87
N LYS A 130 5.50 15.95 4.03
CA LYS A 130 5.59 17.40 3.76
C LYS A 130 5.44 18.23 5.03
N CYS A 131 4.45 17.93 5.88
CA CYS A 131 4.31 18.60 7.18
C CYS A 131 5.55 18.43 8.07
N ILE A 132 6.12 17.23 8.08
CA ILE A 132 7.33 16.93 8.87
C ILE A 132 8.55 17.69 8.32
N GLN A 133 8.71 17.76 6.99
CA GLN A 133 9.78 18.53 6.35
C GLN A 133 9.63 20.04 6.59
N ALA A 134 8.41 20.56 6.59
CA ALA A 134 8.12 21.95 6.89
C ALA A 134 8.57 22.37 8.30
N ALA A 135 8.63 21.43 9.24
CA ALA A 135 9.15 21.70 10.58
C ALA A 135 10.67 21.99 10.57
N GLY A 136 11.41 21.58 9.53
CA GLY A 136 12.86 21.80 9.46
C GLY A 136 13.66 20.98 10.48
N GLU A 137 13.14 19.82 10.88
CA GLU A 137 13.84 18.91 11.79
C GLU A 137 15.07 18.29 11.11
N ALA A 138 16.25 18.38 11.74
CA ALA A 138 17.47 17.74 11.25
C ALA A 138 17.96 16.66 12.22
N PRO A 139 18.75 15.66 11.76
CA PRO A 139 19.28 14.61 12.64
C PRO A 139 19.96 15.14 13.91
N TYR A 140 20.64 16.28 13.80
CA TYR A 140 21.41 16.91 14.90
C TYR A 140 20.85 18.26 15.37
N SER A 141 19.79 18.79 14.75
CA SER A 141 19.20 20.09 15.13
C SER A 141 17.69 19.96 15.33
N LYS A 142 17.21 20.32 16.52
CA LYS A 142 15.77 20.35 16.85
C LYS A 142 15.14 21.59 16.24
N SER A 143 13.96 21.44 15.66
CA SER A 143 13.18 22.59 15.21
C SER A 143 12.77 23.46 16.41
N GLU A 144 12.85 24.78 16.24
CA GLU A 144 12.27 25.75 17.17
C GLU A 144 10.73 25.74 17.12
N HIS A 145 10.17 25.31 15.98
CA HIS A 145 8.74 25.26 15.71
C HIS A 145 8.31 23.85 15.24
N PRO A 146 8.32 22.85 16.13
CA PRO A 146 7.98 21.49 15.78
C PRO A 146 6.51 21.38 15.37
N LEU A 147 6.22 20.64 14.31
CA LEU A 147 4.88 20.44 13.77
C LEU A 147 4.32 19.04 14.07
N HIS A 148 3.00 18.90 13.98
CA HIS A 148 2.27 17.64 13.93
C HIS A 148 1.42 17.61 12.66
N TYR A 149 1.49 16.51 11.94
CA TYR A 149 0.51 16.19 10.93
C TYR A 149 -0.64 15.45 11.58
N CYS A 150 -1.86 15.98 11.46
CA CYS A 150 -3.07 15.38 12.01
C CYS A 150 -4.04 15.07 10.88
N PHE A 151 -4.68 13.91 10.95
CA PHE A 151 -5.77 13.55 10.06
C PHE A 151 -6.97 13.04 10.84
N GLY A 152 -8.15 13.20 10.25
CA GLY A 152 -9.39 12.72 10.82
C GLY A 152 -10.46 12.49 9.77
N TYR A 153 -11.36 11.56 10.09
CA TYR A 153 -12.50 11.17 9.28
C TYR A 153 -13.59 10.62 10.21
N ASN A 154 -14.74 10.27 9.64
CA ASN A 154 -15.82 9.62 10.35
C ASN A 154 -15.77 8.10 10.10
N GLU A 155 -15.62 7.28 11.15
CA GLU A 155 -15.49 5.82 11.03
C GLU A 155 -16.75 5.15 10.43
N ASP A 156 -17.94 5.66 10.76
CA ASP A 156 -19.20 5.08 10.27
C ASP A 156 -19.33 5.21 8.75
N ASN A 157 -18.79 6.29 8.17
CA ASN A 157 -18.89 6.59 6.74
C ASN A 157 -17.63 6.25 5.95
N GLU A 158 -16.61 5.65 6.57
CA GLU A 158 -15.31 5.34 5.94
C GLU A 158 -15.46 4.59 4.61
N LYS A 159 -16.45 3.69 4.50
CA LYS A 159 -16.70 2.83 3.33
C LYS A 159 -17.86 3.30 2.45
N SER A 160 -18.49 4.43 2.78
CA SER A 160 -19.66 4.96 2.11
C SER A 160 -19.46 6.41 1.69
N ASP A 161 -18.38 6.66 0.94
CA ASP A 161 -18.03 7.98 0.40
C ASP A 161 -17.69 9.02 1.49
N GLY A 162 -17.11 8.56 2.60
CA GLY A 162 -16.64 9.42 3.69
C GLY A 162 -15.47 10.27 3.24
N VAL A 163 -15.42 11.53 3.68
CA VAL A 163 -14.28 12.42 3.41
C VAL A 163 -13.37 12.45 4.61
N ALA A 164 -12.09 12.26 4.36
CA ALA A 164 -11.04 12.44 5.33
C ALA A 164 -10.30 13.76 5.11
N TYR A 165 -9.75 14.30 6.19
CA TYR A 165 -9.15 15.62 6.25
C TYR A 165 -7.77 15.54 6.88
N GLY A 166 -6.79 16.24 6.30
CA GLY A 166 -5.42 16.33 6.81
C GLY A 166 -4.98 17.78 7.02
N ILE A 167 -4.37 18.06 8.17
CA ILE A 167 -3.87 19.38 8.56
C ILE A 167 -2.45 19.28 9.14
N CYS A 168 -1.68 20.36 8.99
CA CYS A 168 -0.36 20.49 9.61
C CYS A 168 -0.37 21.60 10.66
N ILE A 169 -0.17 21.26 11.93
CA ILE A 169 -0.34 22.20 13.05
C ILE A 169 0.91 22.27 13.93
N PRO A 170 1.16 23.38 14.65
CA PRO A 170 2.21 23.44 15.66
C PRO A 170 1.99 22.41 16.77
N SER A 171 3.07 21.85 17.31
CA SER A 171 2.99 20.85 18.40
C SER A 171 2.27 21.35 19.64
N ILE A 172 2.32 22.66 19.89
CA ILE A 172 1.61 23.33 20.98
C ILE A 172 0.08 23.18 20.84
N CYS A 173 -0.42 23.05 19.61
CA CYS A 173 -1.84 22.90 19.30
C CYS A 173 -2.36 21.46 19.36
N TYR A 174 -1.55 20.49 19.80
CA TYR A 174 -1.93 19.07 19.82
C TYR A 174 -3.22 18.77 20.60
N ASN A 175 -3.47 19.51 21.70
CA ASN A 175 -4.67 19.33 22.51
C ASN A 175 -5.93 19.90 21.85
N ASP A 176 -5.78 20.87 20.94
CA ASP A 176 -6.88 21.48 20.17
C ASP A 176 -7.07 20.82 18.78
N ARG A 177 -6.39 19.70 18.51
CA ARG A 177 -6.38 19.03 17.19
C ARG A 177 -7.77 18.68 16.65
N ASN A 178 -8.68 18.21 17.50
CA ASN A 178 -10.03 17.81 17.08
C ASN A 178 -10.81 19.03 16.61
N LYS A 179 -10.75 20.13 17.38
CA LYS A 179 -11.38 21.40 17.02
C LYS A 179 -10.78 21.98 15.72
N LEU A 180 -9.46 21.90 15.57
CA LEU A 180 -8.77 22.36 14.36
C LEU A 180 -9.21 21.58 13.11
N LEU A 181 -9.37 20.26 13.23
CA LEU A 181 -9.89 19.43 12.15
C LEU A 181 -11.36 19.73 11.83
N ASP A 182 -12.20 19.94 12.85
CA ASP A 182 -13.60 20.30 12.66
C ASP A 182 -13.79 21.67 11.99
N GLU A 183 -12.98 22.67 12.37
CA GLU A 183 -12.96 23.98 11.73
C GLU A 183 -12.45 23.90 10.29
N TRP A 184 -11.43 23.08 10.05
CA TRP A 184 -10.91 22.86 8.70
C TRP A 184 -11.97 22.22 7.81
N ARG A 185 -12.61 21.15 8.28
CA ARG A 185 -13.76 20.49 7.64
C ARG A 185 -14.86 21.51 7.31
N SER A 186 -15.28 22.30 8.30
CA SER A 186 -16.34 23.31 8.10
C SER A 186 -15.98 24.40 7.10
N MET A 187 -14.69 24.66 6.87
CA MET A 187 -14.24 25.65 5.89
C MET A 187 -14.26 25.11 4.46
N ILE A 188 -13.91 23.83 4.27
CA ILE A 188 -13.67 23.25 2.94
C ILE A 188 -14.81 22.35 2.44
N SER A 189 -15.70 21.91 3.33
CA SER A 189 -16.80 21.01 3.03
C SER A 189 -18.12 21.55 3.59
N THR A 190 -19.21 21.30 2.88
CA THR A 190 -20.57 21.58 3.33
C THR A 190 -21.16 20.46 4.18
N ASP A 191 -20.42 19.36 4.34
CA ASP A 191 -20.86 18.22 5.12
C ASP A 191 -20.97 18.58 6.61
N ALA A 192 -22.03 18.11 7.26
CA ALA A 192 -22.31 18.30 8.68
C ALA A 192 -21.89 17.07 9.52
N ILE A 193 -21.34 16.03 8.90
CA ILE A 193 -20.84 14.84 9.60
C ILE A 193 -19.62 15.21 10.44
N ALA A 194 -19.68 14.86 11.73
CA ALA A 194 -18.63 15.12 12.70
C ALA A 194 -17.46 14.13 12.54
N ILE A 195 -16.25 14.59 12.84
CA ILE A 195 -15.06 13.74 12.87
C ILE A 195 -15.02 13.02 14.22
N ASP A 196 -15.03 11.69 14.22
CA ASP A 196 -14.98 10.85 15.43
C ASP A 196 -13.60 10.22 15.65
N TYR A 197 -12.85 9.99 14.57
CA TYR A 197 -11.48 9.50 14.61
C TYR A 197 -10.48 10.61 14.29
N THR A 198 -9.43 10.71 15.10
CA THR A 198 -8.33 11.65 14.86
C THR A 198 -7.01 11.04 15.31
N SER A 199 -6.03 11.07 14.43
CA SER A 199 -4.67 10.62 14.71
C SER A 199 -3.64 11.64 14.23
N CYS A 200 -2.53 11.77 14.96
CA CYS A 200 -1.47 12.71 14.60
C CYS A 200 -0.09 12.10 14.71
N THR A 201 0.79 12.52 13.82
CA THR A 201 2.22 12.18 13.80
C THR A 201 3.05 13.44 14.06
N LYS A 202 3.90 13.38 15.08
CA LYS A 202 4.84 14.46 15.43
C LYS A 202 6.05 14.45 14.50
N SER A 203 6.51 15.63 14.11
CA SER A 203 7.71 15.84 13.28
C SER A 203 8.98 15.19 13.85
N ARG A 204 9.23 15.35 15.15
CA ARG A 204 10.27 14.63 15.88
C ARG A 204 9.67 13.63 16.85
N HIS A 205 9.95 12.34 16.64
CA HIS A 205 9.57 11.29 17.59
C HIS A 205 10.24 11.50 18.95
N ASP A 206 9.48 11.27 20.02
CA ASP A 206 10.00 11.39 21.40
C ASP A 206 11.04 10.31 21.72
N GLN A 207 10.93 9.16 21.05
CA GLN A 207 11.83 8.02 21.19
C GLN A 207 12.38 7.61 19.82
N GLN A 208 13.67 7.29 19.80
CA GLN A 208 14.33 6.74 18.62
C GLN A 208 13.86 5.30 18.35
N TRP A 209 14.03 4.82 17.12
CA TRP A 209 13.62 3.47 16.74
C TRP A 209 14.27 2.38 17.63
N TYR A 210 15.52 2.57 18.04
CA TYR A 210 16.27 1.65 18.89
C TYR A 210 15.91 1.73 20.39
N GLN A 211 14.99 2.62 20.76
CA GLN A 211 14.41 2.69 22.11
C GLN A 211 13.02 2.03 22.16
N LYS A 212 12.43 1.74 21.00
CA LYS A 212 11.13 1.10 20.88
C LYS A 212 11.31 -0.42 20.88
N PRO A 213 10.59 -1.18 21.72
CA PRO A 213 10.80 -2.62 21.85
C PRO A 213 10.44 -3.39 20.55
N VAL A 214 9.42 -2.94 19.83
CA VAL A 214 8.95 -3.62 18.60
C VAL A 214 10.00 -3.59 17.48
N PRO A 215 10.52 -2.42 17.04
CA PRO A 215 11.58 -2.38 16.02
C PRO A 215 12.85 -3.11 16.43
N ILE A 216 13.24 -3.06 17.71
CA ILE A 216 14.41 -3.80 18.20
C ILE A 216 14.19 -5.31 18.09
N ALA A 217 13.03 -5.81 18.51
CA ALA A 217 12.70 -7.23 18.43
C ALA A 217 12.71 -7.72 16.98
N GLU A 218 12.13 -6.95 16.06
CA GLU A 218 12.18 -7.24 14.63
C GLU A 218 13.62 -7.24 14.09
N PHE A 219 14.42 -6.23 14.42
CA PHE A 219 15.82 -6.16 14.01
C PHE A 219 16.61 -7.37 14.51
N ILE A 220 16.47 -7.73 15.79
CA ILE A 220 17.12 -8.90 16.38
C ILE A 220 16.69 -10.18 15.65
N LEU A 221 15.39 -10.34 15.38
CA LEU A 221 14.87 -11.50 14.66
C LEU A 221 15.49 -11.62 13.26
N HIS A 222 15.57 -10.51 12.51
CA HIS A 222 16.18 -10.49 11.19
C HIS A 222 17.68 -10.83 11.25
N GLN A 223 18.41 -10.30 12.23
CA GLN A 223 19.84 -10.61 12.40
C GLN A 223 20.07 -12.08 12.75
N ASN A 224 19.25 -12.66 13.62
CA ASN A 224 19.33 -14.09 13.94
C ASN A 224 19.01 -14.98 12.73
N PHE A 225 18.02 -14.61 11.92
CA PHE A 225 17.69 -15.33 10.70
C PHE A 225 18.84 -15.25 9.67
N MET A 226 19.44 -14.08 9.48
CA MET A 226 20.60 -13.91 8.60
C MET A 226 21.81 -14.71 9.10
N LEU A 227 22.07 -14.69 10.41
CA LEU A 227 23.12 -15.50 11.02
C LEU A 227 22.88 -16.99 10.80
N LEU A 228 21.64 -17.47 10.98
CA LEU A 228 21.26 -18.86 10.73
C LEU A 228 21.54 -19.26 9.28
N VAL A 229 21.17 -18.41 8.32
CA VAL A 229 21.44 -18.64 6.88
C VAL A 229 22.94 -18.70 6.60
N VAL A 230 23.74 -17.80 7.19
CA VAL A 230 25.20 -17.78 7.04
C VAL A 230 25.82 -19.07 7.60
N VAL A 231 25.48 -19.43 8.85
CA VAL A 231 25.99 -20.64 9.50
C VAL A 231 25.61 -21.90 8.72
N ALA A 232 24.34 -22.01 8.31
CA ALA A 232 23.87 -23.11 7.47
C ALA A 232 24.61 -23.20 6.14
N THR A 233 24.92 -22.06 5.53
CA THR A 233 25.64 -22.01 4.24
C THR A 233 27.10 -22.38 4.38
N VAL A 234 27.80 -21.89 5.40
CA VAL A 234 29.19 -22.26 5.70
C VAL A 234 29.29 -23.75 6.01
N TYR A 235 28.38 -24.28 6.85
CA TYR A 235 28.33 -25.71 7.16
C TYR A 235 28.13 -26.57 5.90
N HIS A 236 27.19 -26.18 5.03
CA HIS A 236 26.92 -26.86 3.77
C HIS A 236 28.14 -26.85 2.82
N ILE A 237 28.90 -25.75 2.76
CA ILE A 237 30.10 -25.66 1.93
C ILE A 237 31.21 -26.59 2.47
N LYS A 238 31.44 -26.61 3.79
CA LYS A 238 32.51 -27.40 4.40
C LYS A 238 32.25 -28.91 4.40
N LYS A 239 31.02 -29.34 4.70
CA LYS A 239 30.71 -30.75 4.98
C LYS A 239 29.86 -31.43 3.90
N GLY A 240 29.43 -30.68 2.89
CA GLY A 240 28.55 -31.17 1.82
C GLY A 240 27.18 -31.61 2.33
N ASN A 241 26.52 -32.50 1.59
CA ASN A 241 25.19 -33.05 1.91
C ASN A 241 25.22 -34.25 2.89
N GLN A 242 26.28 -34.41 3.69
CA GLN A 242 26.34 -35.54 4.63
C GLN A 242 25.36 -35.35 5.80
N THR A 243 24.20 -36.02 5.71
CA THR A 243 23.12 -36.00 6.70
C THR A 243 23.15 -37.26 7.56
N ARG A 244 23.62 -37.14 8.80
CA ARG A 244 23.49 -38.20 9.82
C ARG A 244 22.50 -37.87 10.94
N ASN A 245 22.17 -36.59 11.15
CA ASN A 245 21.35 -36.11 12.26
C ASN A 245 20.20 -35.20 11.75
N MET A 246 18.99 -35.34 12.30
CA MET A 246 17.81 -34.53 11.96
C MET A 246 18.05 -33.02 12.12
N TRP A 247 18.75 -32.60 13.18
CA TRP A 247 19.12 -31.19 13.40
C TRP A 247 19.99 -30.60 12.28
N VAL A 248 20.87 -31.42 11.70
CA VAL A 248 21.71 -31.00 10.57
C VAL A 248 20.85 -30.82 9.31
N GLU A 249 19.83 -31.66 9.12
CA GLU A 249 18.91 -31.53 8.00
C GLU A 249 18.07 -30.26 8.10
N ILE A 250 17.56 -29.95 9.30
CA ILE A 250 16.86 -28.69 9.59
C ILE A 250 17.78 -27.50 9.32
N LEU A 251 19.01 -27.51 9.84
CA LEU A 251 19.98 -26.44 9.59
C LEU A 251 20.23 -26.26 8.08
N LEU A 252 20.46 -27.35 7.34
CA LEU A 252 20.70 -27.31 5.90
C LEU A 252 19.49 -26.80 5.09
N ALA A 253 18.28 -26.83 5.64
CA ALA A 253 17.10 -26.24 5.00
C ALA A 253 17.21 -24.71 4.87
N PHE A 254 17.98 -24.04 5.75
CA PHE A 254 18.24 -22.59 5.69
C PHE A 254 19.46 -22.22 4.84
N SER A 255 20.16 -23.20 4.23
CA SER A 255 21.34 -22.93 3.43
C SER A 255 21.00 -22.18 2.14
N ALA A 256 21.55 -20.97 1.96
CA ALA A 256 21.38 -20.17 0.76
C ALA A 256 21.84 -20.91 -0.50
N LYS A 257 22.99 -21.61 -0.45
CA LYS A 257 23.50 -22.41 -1.58
C LYS A 257 22.51 -23.50 -2.01
N LYS A 258 21.90 -24.21 -1.05
CA LYS A 258 20.93 -25.28 -1.33
C LYS A 258 19.66 -24.72 -1.92
N ASN A 259 19.12 -23.66 -1.31
CA ASN A 259 17.89 -23.02 -1.75
C ASN A 259 18.05 -22.34 -3.11
N LEU A 260 19.14 -21.61 -3.34
CA LEU A 260 19.44 -20.97 -4.62
C LEU A 260 19.62 -22.01 -5.75
N MET A 261 20.34 -23.10 -5.49
CA MET A 261 20.44 -24.19 -6.46
C MET A 261 19.09 -24.86 -6.74
N LYS A 262 18.21 -24.94 -5.74
CA LYS A 262 16.85 -25.46 -5.92
C LYS A 262 15.94 -24.50 -6.69
N LEU A 263 16.19 -23.20 -6.59
CA LEU A 263 15.49 -22.17 -7.37
C LEU A 263 15.91 -22.19 -8.84
N ILE A 264 17.19 -22.44 -9.13
CA ILE A 264 17.74 -22.39 -10.49
C ILE A 264 17.61 -23.73 -11.23
N ARG A 265 17.72 -24.86 -10.51
CA ARG A 265 17.70 -26.19 -11.15
C ARG A 265 16.29 -26.68 -11.39
N MET A 266 16.02 -27.05 -12.64
CA MET A 266 14.82 -27.79 -13.00
C MET A 266 14.81 -29.20 -12.36
N PRO A 267 13.64 -29.70 -11.94
CA PRO A 267 13.48 -31.07 -11.45
C PRO A 267 13.82 -32.07 -12.55
N LYS A 268 14.47 -33.19 -12.18
CA LYS A 268 14.84 -34.26 -13.12
C LYS A 268 13.66 -35.09 -13.61
N ASP A 269 12.59 -35.19 -12.81
CA ASP A 269 11.36 -35.91 -13.17
C ASP A 269 10.31 -34.94 -13.71
N SER A 270 10.25 -34.79 -15.03
CA SER A 270 9.26 -33.95 -15.72
C SER A 270 7.81 -34.41 -15.47
N GLN A 271 7.58 -35.71 -15.27
CA GLN A 271 6.25 -36.27 -14.97
C GLN A 271 5.77 -36.00 -13.54
N SER A 272 6.66 -35.59 -12.63
CA SER A 272 6.31 -35.35 -11.23
C SER A 272 6.02 -33.87 -10.93
N THR A 273 6.24 -32.98 -11.90
CA THR A 273 6.22 -31.54 -11.66
C THR A 273 5.57 -30.76 -12.79
N ILE A 274 4.76 -29.76 -12.45
CA ILE A 274 4.14 -28.86 -13.44
C ILE A 274 5.18 -27.82 -13.86
N THR A 275 5.80 -28.00 -15.03
CA THR A 275 6.92 -27.18 -15.51
C THR A 275 6.58 -25.70 -15.66
N CYS A 276 5.36 -25.35 -16.08
CA CYS A 276 4.94 -23.95 -16.22
C CYS A 276 4.90 -23.19 -14.89
N MET A 277 4.71 -23.88 -13.76
CA MET A 277 4.71 -23.24 -12.43
C MET A 277 6.06 -22.68 -12.04
N PHE A 278 7.17 -23.26 -12.52
CA PHE A 278 8.50 -22.71 -12.25
C PHE A 278 8.71 -21.37 -12.94
N GLY A 279 8.23 -21.23 -14.18
CA GLY A 279 8.24 -19.95 -14.90
C GLY A 279 7.41 -18.88 -14.20
N MET A 280 6.18 -19.23 -13.79
CA MET A 280 5.31 -18.32 -13.04
C MET A 280 5.93 -17.88 -11.71
N ARG A 281 6.58 -18.79 -10.98
CA ARG A 281 7.29 -18.45 -9.74
C ARG A 281 8.42 -17.46 -9.98
N PHE A 282 9.24 -17.71 -10.99
CA PHE A 282 10.38 -16.85 -11.31
C PHE A 282 9.90 -15.44 -11.71
N LEU A 283 8.93 -15.34 -12.62
CA LEU A 283 8.36 -14.07 -13.05
C LEU A 283 7.72 -13.32 -11.89
N SER A 284 6.96 -14.02 -11.04
CA SER A 284 6.35 -13.44 -9.84
C SER A 284 7.39 -12.89 -8.87
N MET A 285 8.49 -13.62 -8.62
CA MET A 285 9.58 -13.16 -7.75
C MET A 285 10.26 -11.91 -8.31
N VAL A 286 10.61 -11.91 -9.59
CA VAL A 286 11.26 -10.78 -10.26
C VAL A 286 10.35 -9.56 -10.23
N TRP A 287 9.06 -9.75 -10.54
CA TRP A 287 8.08 -8.67 -10.54
C TRP A 287 7.92 -8.03 -9.16
N THR A 288 7.81 -8.84 -8.09
CA THR A 288 7.71 -8.33 -6.71
C THR A 288 8.96 -7.57 -6.27
N VAL A 289 10.16 -8.06 -6.63
CA VAL A 289 11.43 -7.37 -6.30
C VAL A 289 11.50 -6.00 -7.00
N ILE A 290 11.13 -5.94 -8.28
CA ILE A 290 11.09 -4.67 -9.02
C ILE A 290 10.07 -3.73 -8.38
N GLY A 291 8.85 -4.19 -8.11
CA GLY A 291 7.80 -3.37 -7.50
C GLY A 291 8.21 -2.76 -6.16
N HIS A 292 8.78 -3.56 -5.24
CA HIS A 292 9.30 -3.03 -3.97
C HIS A 292 10.44 -2.02 -4.16
N SER A 293 11.29 -2.20 -5.18
CA SER A 293 12.37 -1.24 -5.48
C SER A 293 11.80 0.13 -5.86
N PHE A 294 10.76 0.16 -6.71
CA PHE A 294 10.06 1.38 -7.12
C PHE A 294 9.18 1.99 -6.01
N LEU A 295 8.78 1.19 -5.02
CA LEU A 295 8.10 1.69 -3.82
C LEU A 295 9.09 2.41 -2.90
N PHE A 296 10.21 1.77 -2.57
CA PHE A 296 11.15 2.31 -1.58
C PHE A 296 11.96 3.51 -2.07
N VAL A 297 12.17 3.65 -3.40
CA VAL A 297 12.89 4.81 -3.96
C VAL A 297 12.16 6.14 -3.70
N GLN A 298 10.84 6.12 -3.51
CA GLN A 298 10.03 7.32 -3.28
C GLN A 298 10.47 8.12 -2.05
N ALA A 299 11.04 7.46 -1.04
CA ALA A 299 11.56 8.12 0.16
C ALA A 299 12.82 8.97 -0.09
N TYR A 300 13.45 8.82 -1.26
CA TYR A 300 14.71 9.48 -1.63
C TYR A 300 14.56 10.41 -2.84
N LEU A 301 13.34 10.63 -3.32
CA LEU A 301 13.05 11.53 -4.44
C LEU A 301 12.57 12.89 -3.91
N ASP A 302 13.03 13.98 -4.52
CA ASP A 302 12.57 15.34 -4.18
C ASP A 302 11.20 15.66 -4.81
N ASN A 303 10.94 15.16 -6.03
CA ASN A 303 9.71 15.39 -6.80
C ASN A 303 8.75 14.17 -6.75
N VAL A 304 8.48 13.65 -5.55
CA VAL A 304 7.65 12.44 -5.35
C VAL A 304 6.25 12.57 -5.97
N GLU A 305 5.65 13.76 -5.93
CA GLU A 305 4.31 14.01 -6.49
C GLU A 305 4.27 13.86 -8.01
N GLU A 306 5.24 14.44 -8.71
CA GLU A 306 5.38 14.31 -10.16
C GLU A 306 5.67 12.85 -10.54
N TYR A 307 6.57 12.19 -9.81
CA TYR A 307 6.84 10.77 -10.00
C TYR A 307 5.58 9.91 -9.81
N LYS A 308 4.78 10.17 -8.77
CA LYS A 308 3.53 9.44 -8.53
C LYS A 308 2.51 9.65 -9.63
N ASN A 309 2.35 10.89 -10.09
CA ASN A 309 1.44 11.19 -11.19
C ASN A 309 1.89 10.48 -12.48
N ASP A 310 3.19 10.54 -12.80
CA ASP A 310 3.76 9.83 -13.96
C ASP A 310 3.55 8.30 -13.87
N MET A 311 3.70 7.72 -12.67
CA MET A 311 3.46 6.29 -12.42
C MET A 311 1.98 5.88 -12.57
N VAL A 312 1.03 6.76 -12.25
CA VAL A 312 -0.41 6.45 -12.34
C VAL A 312 -0.96 6.74 -13.74
N ASP A 313 -0.52 7.82 -14.37
CA ASP A 313 -1.11 8.33 -15.61
C ASP A 313 -0.75 7.49 -16.85
N HIS A 314 0.38 6.78 -16.81
CA HIS A 314 0.82 5.95 -17.92
C HIS A 314 0.36 4.50 -17.77
N PHE A 315 -0.31 3.98 -18.80
CA PHE A 315 -0.75 2.57 -18.85
C PHE A 315 0.43 1.59 -18.68
N TYR A 316 1.60 1.91 -19.25
CA TYR A 316 2.80 1.09 -19.11
C TYR A 316 3.36 1.06 -17.69
N ASN A 317 2.98 1.98 -16.80
CA ASN A 317 3.43 1.96 -15.41
C ASN A 317 2.49 1.10 -14.54
N GLN A 318 1.32 0.71 -15.07
CA GLN A 318 0.34 -0.10 -14.33
C GLN A 318 0.86 -1.48 -13.91
N TRP A 319 1.78 -2.08 -14.66
CA TRP A 319 2.38 -3.34 -14.22
C TRP A 319 3.23 -3.15 -12.95
N ILE A 320 3.91 -2.01 -12.79
CA ILE A 320 4.70 -1.69 -11.59
C ILE A 320 3.77 -1.29 -10.45
N THR A 321 2.78 -0.42 -10.68
CA THR A 321 1.88 0.05 -9.62
C THR A 321 0.99 -1.06 -9.04
N ASN A 322 0.73 -2.13 -9.80
CA ASN A 322 -0.05 -3.28 -9.35
C ASN A 322 0.82 -4.48 -8.89
N PHE A 323 2.10 -4.26 -8.55
CA PHE A 323 3.00 -5.35 -8.15
C PHE A 323 2.54 -6.13 -6.91
N THR A 324 1.70 -5.53 -6.05
CA THR A 324 1.14 -6.17 -4.85
C THR A 324 0.23 -7.35 -5.19
N LEU A 325 -0.38 -7.37 -6.39
CA LEU A 325 -1.12 -8.53 -6.92
C LEU A 325 -0.22 -9.76 -7.16
N GLY A 326 1.11 -9.58 -7.13
CA GLY A 326 2.05 -10.70 -7.13
C GLY A 326 1.81 -11.65 -5.95
N VAL A 327 1.32 -11.15 -4.79
CA VAL A 327 0.99 -11.98 -3.62
C VAL A 327 -0.07 -13.03 -3.95
N ASP A 328 -1.09 -12.68 -4.74
CA ASP A 328 -2.14 -13.61 -5.15
C ASP A 328 -1.57 -14.75 -6.00
N THR A 329 -0.64 -14.44 -6.89
CA THR A 329 0.07 -15.44 -7.69
C THR A 329 0.84 -16.41 -6.79
N PHE A 330 1.53 -15.91 -5.76
CA PHE A 330 2.21 -16.77 -4.78
C PHE A 330 1.25 -17.68 -4.01
N LEU A 331 0.09 -17.18 -3.59
CA LEU A 331 -0.92 -17.95 -2.87
C LEU A 331 -1.52 -19.05 -3.76
N VAL A 332 -1.89 -18.71 -4.99
CA VAL A 332 -2.42 -19.69 -5.97
C VAL A 332 -1.39 -20.77 -6.25
N LEU A 333 -0.13 -20.40 -6.54
CA LEU A 333 0.94 -21.38 -6.79
C LEU A 333 1.21 -22.30 -5.59
N SER A 334 1.04 -21.79 -4.37
CA SER A 334 1.20 -22.56 -3.14
C SER A 334 0.02 -23.51 -2.93
N ALA A 335 -1.20 -23.04 -3.12
CA ALA A 335 -2.42 -23.84 -3.04
C ALA A 335 -2.45 -24.95 -4.09
N THR A 336 -2.16 -24.65 -5.36
CA THR A 336 -2.12 -25.63 -6.45
C THR A 336 -1.07 -26.72 -6.20
N LEU A 337 0.13 -26.36 -5.74
CA LEU A 337 1.17 -27.36 -5.44
C LEU A 337 0.76 -28.25 -4.26
N THR A 338 0.15 -27.68 -3.23
CA THR A 338 -0.33 -28.41 -2.06
C THR A 338 -1.44 -29.39 -2.44
N ALA A 339 -2.43 -28.94 -3.23
CA ALA A 339 -3.48 -29.80 -3.74
C ALA A 339 -2.92 -30.91 -4.64
N PHE A 340 -2.04 -30.58 -5.60
CA PHE A 340 -1.43 -31.54 -6.50
C PHE A 340 -0.67 -32.64 -5.74
N THR A 341 0.15 -32.26 -4.76
CA THR A 341 0.90 -33.23 -3.93
C THR A 341 -0.02 -34.09 -3.07
N TRP A 342 -1.10 -33.52 -2.53
CA TRP A 342 -2.11 -34.26 -1.76
C TRP A 342 -2.86 -35.29 -2.62
N PHE A 343 -3.41 -34.88 -3.76
CA PHE A 343 -4.13 -35.79 -4.68
C PHE A 343 -3.21 -36.90 -5.19
N LYS A 344 -1.94 -36.58 -5.51
CA LYS A 344 -0.95 -37.57 -5.93
C LYS A 344 -0.68 -38.61 -4.83
N LYS A 345 -0.60 -38.19 -3.56
CA LYS A 345 -0.42 -39.10 -2.42
C LYS A 345 -1.63 -40.03 -2.27
N ILE A 346 -2.85 -39.52 -2.42
CA ILE A 346 -4.08 -40.32 -2.39
C ILE A 346 -4.11 -41.33 -3.52
N HIS A 347 -3.85 -40.90 -4.76
CA HIS A 347 -3.82 -41.80 -5.91
C HIS A 347 -2.79 -42.92 -5.71
N LYS A 348 -1.57 -42.59 -5.26
CA LYS A 348 -0.53 -43.59 -4.99
C LYS A 348 -0.96 -44.59 -3.89
N ASN A 349 -1.63 -44.13 -2.84
CA ASN A 349 -2.15 -45.00 -1.78
C ASN A 349 -3.27 -45.92 -2.28
N LEU A 350 -4.16 -45.42 -3.13
CA LEU A 350 -5.22 -46.21 -3.76
C LEU A 350 -4.65 -47.26 -4.73
N SER A 351 -3.68 -46.86 -5.57
CA SER A 351 -3.00 -47.79 -6.49
C SER A 351 -2.13 -48.82 -5.78
N GLY A 352 -1.62 -48.50 -4.59
CA GLY A 352 -0.85 -49.44 -3.75
C GLY A 352 -1.71 -50.37 -2.88
N ALA A 353 -3.02 -50.10 -2.77
CA ALA A 353 -3.96 -50.85 -1.95
C ALA A 353 -4.87 -51.82 -2.73
N SER A 354 -4.79 -51.87 -4.07
CA SER A 354 -5.59 -52.80 -4.86
C SER A 354 -4.79 -54.04 -5.26
N PRO A 355 -5.19 -55.25 -4.85
CA PRO A 355 -4.85 -56.46 -5.60
C PRO A 355 -5.44 -56.31 -7.01
N THR A 356 -4.72 -56.85 -7.99
CA THR A 356 -5.14 -57.03 -9.39
C THR A 356 -6.66 -57.16 -9.58
N VAL A 357 -7.26 -56.33 -10.46
CA VAL A 357 -8.23 -56.67 -11.52
C VAL A 357 -8.84 -55.36 -12.10
N TYR A 358 -8.41 -55.03 -13.34
CA TYR A 358 -9.02 -54.36 -14.51
C TYR A 358 -10.31 -53.46 -14.45
N PRO A 359 -10.69 -52.75 -15.55
CA PRO A 359 -9.95 -52.35 -16.76
C PRO A 359 -10.03 -50.83 -17.10
N LYS A 360 -9.18 -50.45 -18.06
CA LYS A 360 -9.13 -49.16 -18.76
C LYS A 360 -10.41 -48.88 -19.56
N PHE A 361 -10.76 -47.59 -19.63
CA PHE A 361 -11.44 -46.95 -20.77
C PHE A 361 -10.57 -45.80 -21.27
#